data_AF-A0A3D2K0V6-F1
#
_entry.id   AF-A0A3D2K0V6-F1
#
_cell.length_a   1.000
_cell.length_b   1.000
_cell.length_c   1.000
_cell.angle_alpha   90.00
_cell.angle_beta   90.00
_cell.angle_gamma   90.00
#
_symmetry.space_group_name_H-M   'P 1'
#
loop_
_entity.id
_entity.type
_entity.pdbx_description
1 polymer ?
#
loop_
_entity_poly.entity_id
_entity_poly.type
_entity_poly.pdbx_seq_one_letter_code
_entity_poly.pdbx_strand_id
1 'polypeptide(L)' 'MPLDSEIGPVKLYSPSAPGKPWRVSWSPPGMLRQVKDRKTKADALKLAKEIKTQLKRGEIGRVHRVTKE' A
#
# COMPACT_ATOMS: atom_id res chain seq x y z
N MET A 1 0.59 16.18 1.32
CA MET A 1 0.03 15.53 0.10
C MET A 1 -1.43 15.24 0.35
N PRO A 2 -2.34 15.51 -0.61
CA PRO A 2 -3.75 15.19 -0.44
C PRO A 2 -3.97 13.67 -0.43
N LEU A 3 -4.88 13.21 0.43
CA LEU A 3 -5.36 11.83 0.39
C LEU A 3 -6.38 11.74 -0.75
N ASP A 4 -6.12 10.89 -1.75
CA ASP A 4 -7.03 10.68 -2.88
C ASP A 4 -8.09 9.63 -2.54
N SER A 5 -7.70 8.55 -1.87
CA SER A 5 -8.60 7.45 -1.54
C SER A 5 -8.09 6.61 -0.36
N GLU A 6 -9.02 6.01 0.38
CA GLU A 6 -8.74 5.03 1.43
C GLU A 6 -9.45 3.72 1.10
N ILE A 7 -8.70 2.62 1.09
CA ILE A 7 -9.17 1.28 0.76
C ILE A 7 -8.84 0.36 1.95
N GLY A 8 -9.64 0.45 3.01
CA GLY A 8 -9.38 -0.25 4.26
C GLY A 8 -8.06 0.22 4.90
N PRO A 9 -7.11 -0.67 5.24
CA PRO A 9 -5.82 -0.28 5.84
C PRO A 9 -4.82 0.33 4.83
N VAL A 10 -5.21 0.47 3.56
CA VAL A 10 -4.39 1.03 2.49
C VAL A 10 -4.84 2.45 2.16
N LYS A 11 -3.92 3.41 2.26
CA LYS A 11 -4.13 4.83 1.93
C LYS A 11 -3.43 5.16 0.61
N LEU A 12 -4.14 5.82 -0.30
CA LEU A 12 -3.63 6.29 -1.58
C LEU A 12 -3.52 7.82 -1.54
N TYR A 13 -2.32 8.35 -1.69
CA TYR A 13 -2.05 9.77 -1.76
C TYR A 13 -1.82 10.18 -3.20
N SER A 14 -2.50 11.25 -3.60
CA SER A 14 -2.28 11.88 -4.89
C SER A 14 -0.98 12.69 -4.86
N PRO A 15 -0.27 12.75 -6.00
CA PRO A 15 0.92 13.58 -6.12
C PRO A 15 0.56 15.04 -5.88
N SER A 16 1.41 15.76 -5.14
CA SER A 16 1.19 17.18 -4.83
C SER A 16 1.54 18.12 -5.99
N ALA A 17 2.13 17.60 -7.07
CA ALA A 17 2.46 18.33 -8.27
C ALA A 17 2.46 17.37 -9.48
N PRO A 18 2.15 17.86 -10.70
CA PRO A 18 2.30 17.09 -11.92
C PRO A 18 3.75 16.60 -12.07
N GLY A 19 3.93 15.30 -12.37
CA GLY A 19 5.25 14.65 -12.48
C GLY A 19 5.76 14.00 -11.19
N LYS A 20 5.10 14.20 -10.04
CA LYS A 20 5.40 13.43 -8.82
C LYS A 20 4.69 12.07 -8.85
N PRO A 21 5.26 11.03 -8.21
CA PRO A 21 4.63 9.72 -8.14
C PRO A 21 3.43 9.74 -7.17
N TRP A 22 2.47 8.88 -7.47
CA TRP A 22 1.41 8.46 -6.56
C TRP A 22 1.98 7.63 -5.42
N ARG A 23 1.54 7.88 -4.19
CA ARG A 23 2.08 7.20 -3.03
C ARG A 23 1.01 6.31 -2.40
N VAL A 24 1.29 5.01 -2.29
CA VAL A 24 0.43 4.02 -1.64
C VAL A 24 1.06 3.69 -0.30
N SER A 25 0.33 3.79 0.80
CA SER A 25 0.83 3.37 2.12
C SER A 25 -0.14 2.44 2.82
N TRP A 26 0.35 1.42 3.49
CA TRP A 26 -0.46 0.47 4.24
C TRP A 26 0.28 -0.01 5.47
N SER A 27 -0.46 -0.45 6.48
CA SER A 27 0.12 -1.00 7.70
C SER A 27 -0.39 -2.43 7.89
N PRO A 28 0.45 -3.45 7.64
CA PRO A 28 0.11 -4.82 7.96
C PRO A 28 0.05 -5.03 9.49
N PRO A 29 -0.78 -5.96 9.99
CA PRO A 29 -0.84 -6.27 11.41
C PRO A 29 0.53 -6.75 11.93
N GLY A 30 1.02 -6.14 13.01
CA GLY A 30 2.32 -6.51 13.61
C GLY A 30 3.54 -6.05 12.81
N MET A 31 3.38 -5.19 11.80
CA MET A 31 4.47 -4.64 11.00
C MET A 31 4.47 -3.11 10.98
N LEU A 32 5.63 -2.55 10.65
CA LEU A 32 5.76 -1.13 10.36
C LEU A 32 4.99 -0.77 9.08
N ARG A 33 4.55 0.49 9.03
CA ARG A 33 3.90 1.10 7.87
C ARG A 33 4.81 0.96 6.64
N GLN A 34 4.25 0.38 5.58
CA GLN A 34 4.86 0.26 4.27
C GLN A 34 4.40 1.40 3.36
N VAL A 35 5.30 1.85 2.49
CA VAL A 35 5.04 2.91 1.52
C VAL A 35 5.65 2.51 0.18
N LYS A 36 4.89 2.61 -0.91
CA LYS A 36 5.36 2.44 -2.28
C LYS A 36 4.94 3.61 -3.16
N ASP A 37 5.86 4.05 -3.99
CA ASP A 37 5.65 5.11 -4.97
C ASP A 37 5.42 4.50 -6.36
N ARG A 38 4.39 4.98 -7.08
CA ARG A 38 4.02 4.56 -8.43
C ARG A 38 3.90 5.75 -9.36
N LYS A 39 4.29 5.60 -10.62
CA LYS A 39 4.28 6.70 -11.58
C LYS A 39 2.87 7.12 -12.01
N THR A 40 1.90 6.20 -11.99
CA THR A 40 0.55 6.46 -12.51
C THR A 40 -0.53 6.12 -11.49
N LYS A 41 -1.69 6.80 -11.60
CA LYS A 41 -2.88 6.55 -10.76
C LYS A 41 -3.35 5.11 -10.89
N ALA A 42 -3.40 4.59 -12.12
CA ALA A 42 -3.87 3.23 -12.40
C ALA A 42 -3.01 2.17 -11.71
N ASP A 43 -1.67 2.32 -11.76
CA ASP A 43 -0.76 1.37 -11.12
C ASP A 43 -0.83 1.47 -9.59
N ALA A 44 -0.98 2.68 -9.05
CA ALA A 44 -1.17 2.89 -7.63
C ALA A 44 -2.49 2.28 -7.11
N LEU A 45 -3.59 2.41 -7.88
CA LEU A 45 -4.87 1.77 -7.57
C LEU A 45 -4.80 0.24 -7.66
N LYS A 46 -4.12 -0.29 -8.69
CA LYS A 46 -3.90 -1.74 -8.85
C LYS A 46 -3.14 -2.30 -7.65
N LEU A 47 -2.04 -1.63 -7.28
CA LEU A 47 -1.25 -1.99 -6.09
C LEU A 47 -2.08 -1.91 -4.81
N ALA A 48 -2.89 -0.87 -4.62
CA ALA A 48 -3.72 -0.73 -3.44
C ALA A 48 -4.76 -1.86 -3.31
N LYS A 49 -5.39 -2.28 -4.41
CA LYS A 49 -6.32 -3.42 -4.45
C LYS A 49 -5.62 -4.75 -4.16
N GLU A 50 -4.44 -4.96 -4.73
CA GLU A 50 -3.63 -6.15 -4.50
C GLU A 50 -3.25 -6.28 -3.02
N ILE A 51 -2.73 -5.21 -2.43
CA ILE A 51 -2.35 -5.16 -1.01
C ILE A 51 -3.57 -5.37 -0.11
N LYS A 52 -4.71 -4.73 -0.40
CA LYS A 52 -5.96 -4.97 0.34
C LYS A 52 -6.33 -6.45 0.35
N THR A 53 -6.18 -7.11 -0.81
CA THR A 53 -6.51 -8.53 -0.98
C THR A 53 -5.54 -9.42 -0.19
N GLN A 54 -4.24 -9.16 -0.29
CA GLN A 54 -3.21 -9.89 0.46
C GLN A 54 -3.33 -9.66 1.98
N LEU A 55 -3.69 -8.46 2.43
CA LEU A 55 -3.98 -8.16 3.84
C LEU A 55 -5.21 -8.93 4.34
N LYS A 56 -6.29 -8.96 3.54
CA LYS A 56 -7.50 -9.73 3.87
C LYS A 56 -7.21 -11.23 3.95
N ARG A 57 -6.32 -11.74 3.11
CA ARG A 57 -5.86 -13.15 3.14
C ARG A 57 -4.83 -13.44 4.23
N GLY A 58 -4.31 -12.41 4.92
CA GLY A 58 -3.26 -12.55 5.91
C GLY A 58 -1.87 -12.88 5.33
N GLU A 59 -1.69 -12.78 4.01
CA GLU A 59 -0.43 -13.12 3.34
C GLU A 59 0.70 -12.16 3.71
N ILE A 60 0.43 -10.84 3.74
CA ILE A 60 1.47 -9.84 4.08
C ILE A 60 1.95 -9.98 5.54
N GLY A 61 1.06 -10.38 6.46
CA GLY A 61 1.40 -10.56 7.87
C GLY A 61 2.02 -11.92 8.20
N ARG A 62 1.73 -12.97 7.41
CA ARG A 62 2.26 -14.33 7.64
C ARG A 62 3.63 -14.57 7.02
N VAL A 63 3.96 -13.95 5.89
CA VAL A 63 5.20 -14.27 5.15
C VAL A 63 6.48 -13.98 5.96
N HIS A 64 6.49 -13.00 6.86
CA HIS A 64 7.66 -12.78 7.76
C HIS A 64 7.67 -13.66 9.01
N ARG A 65 6.59 -14.38 9.34
CA ARG A 65 6.59 -15.26 10.52
C ARG A 65 7.29 -16.60 10.23
N VAL A 66 7.65 -16.88 8.98
CA VAL A 66 8.27 -18.15 8.53
C VAL A 66 9.78 -18.01 8.27
N THR A 67 10.41 -16.88 8.57
CA THR A 67 11.87 -16.74 8.51
C THR A 67 12.41 -16.38 9.90
N LYS A 68 12.22 -17.30 10.83
CA LYS A 68 13.15 -17.50 11.95
C LYS A 68 13.71 -18.90 11.75
N GLU A 69 14.81 -18.98 11.01
CA GLU A 69 15.80 -20.04 11.27
C GLU A 69 16.23 -19.97 12.75
#